data_AF-A0AAJ2GZY8-F1
#
_entry.id   AF-A0AAJ2GZY8-F1
#
_cell.length_a   1.000
_cell.length_b   1.000
_cell.length_c   1.000
_cell.angle_alpha   90.00
_cell.angle_beta   90.00
_cell.angle_gamma   90.00
#
_symmetry.space_group_name_H-M   'P 1'
#
loop_
_entity.id
_entity.type
_entity.pdbx_description
1 polymer ?
#
loop_
_entity_poly.entity_id
_entity_poly.type
_entity_poly.pdbx_seq_one_letter_code
_entity_poly.pdbx_strand_id
1 'polypeptide(L)'
;MKCCILKKNYRCSQEVISLSNALSAWRHSFFGDDKEQLEASGEAVKPIGTLKYSTKIHDDFSDSSNLAVTVMIIVADEAERARLTHKEDGIFRHCSNIVFSIHGSKGLEKDTIILYGFFENYGVDFSKIGDKYHQKNKAKAQHRL
;
A
#
# COMPACT_ATOMS: atom_id res chain seq x y z
N MET A 1 3.78 -27.05 19.91
CA MET A 1 3.88 -25.58 20.03
C MET A 1 2.57 -24.97 19.57
N LYS A 2 1.89 -24.18 20.42
CA LYS A 2 0.78 -23.33 19.95
C LYS A 2 1.39 -22.15 19.19
N CYS A 3 0.96 -21.93 17.96
CA CYS A 3 1.32 -20.72 17.20
C CYS A 3 0.71 -19.51 17.91
N CYS A 4 1.57 -18.61 18.41
CA CYS A 4 1.13 -17.35 19.02
C CYS A 4 1.02 -16.29 17.91
N ILE A 5 -0.20 -16.00 17.49
CA ILE A 5 -0.47 -14.95 16.50
C ILE A 5 -0.46 -13.59 17.21
N LEU A 6 0.42 -12.69 16.75
CA LEU A 6 0.45 -11.30 17.21
C LEU A 6 -0.76 -10.56 16.62
N LYS A 7 -1.73 -10.21 17.46
CA LYS A 7 -2.95 -9.51 17.05
C LYS A 7 -2.85 -8.00 17.09
N LYS A 8 -1.83 -7.45 17.75
CA LYS A 8 -1.72 -6.01 18.00
C LYS A 8 -0.65 -5.37 17.12
N ASN A 9 -1.01 -4.33 16.39
CA ASN A 9 -0.11 -3.51 15.59
C ASN A 9 0.21 -2.20 16.31
N TYR A 10 1.49 -1.94 16.51
CA TYR A 10 1.99 -0.79 17.27
C TYR A 10 2.51 0.35 16.39
N ARG A 11 2.39 0.22 15.05
CA ARG A 11 3.06 1.08 14.06
C ARG A 11 2.07 1.87 13.23
N CYS A 12 1.07 1.19 12.69
CA CYS A 12 0.13 1.75 11.74
C CYS A 12 -1.02 2.44 12.45
N SER A 13 -1.57 3.46 11.79
CA SER A 13 -2.77 4.16 12.26
C SER A 13 -4.01 3.27 12.20
N GLN A 14 -5.05 3.65 12.95
CA GLN A 14 -6.32 2.94 12.97
C GLN A 14 -6.95 2.81 11.58
N GLU A 15 -6.82 3.81 10.70
CA GLU A 15 -7.36 3.79 9.34
C GLU A 15 -6.66 2.74 8.47
N VAL A 16 -5.32 2.67 8.54
CA VAL A 16 -4.53 1.66 7.83
C VAL A 16 -4.87 0.26 8.32
N ILE A 17 -5.00 0.08 9.64
CA ILE A 17 -5.42 -1.21 10.22
C ILE A 17 -6.85 -1.57 9.83
N SER A 18 -7.77 -0.61 9.81
CA SER A 18 -9.16 -0.82 9.40
C SER A 18 -9.24 -1.25 7.93
N LEU A 19 -8.47 -0.61 7.04
CA LEU A 19 -8.37 -1.01 5.64
C LEU A 19 -7.78 -2.42 5.50
N SER A 20 -6.70 -2.73 6.22
CA SER A 20 -6.08 -4.06 6.21
C SER A 20 -7.05 -5.15 6.67
N ASN A 21 -7.80 -4.89 7.75
CA ASN A 21 -8.82 -5.80 8.25
C ASN A 21 -9.98 -5.99 7.26
N ALA A 22 -10.39 -4.93 6.55
CA ALA A 22 -11.41 -5.01 5.51
C ALA A 22 -10.94 -5.86 4.33
N LEU A 23 -9.69 -5.69 3.89
CA LEU A 23 -9.08 -6.51 2.84
C LEU A 23 -8.94 -7.98 3.25
N SER A 24 -8.53 -8.23 4.49
CA SER A 24 -8.46 -9.58 5.08
C SER A 24 -9.84 -10.25 5.11
N ALA A 25 -10.87 -9.53 5.57
CA ALA A 25 -12.25 -10.04 5.59
C ALA A 25 -12.79 -10.31 4.17
N TRP A 26 -12.47 -9.44 3.21
CA TRP A 26 -12.80 -9.64 1.81
C TRP A 26 -12.12 -10.90 1.25
N ARG A 27 -10.81 -11.08 1.51
CA ARG A 27 -10.02 -12.25 1.11
C ARG A 27 -10.63 -13.54 1.70
N HIS A 28 -10.93 -13.53 2.99
CA HIS A 28 -11.62 -14.62 3.69
C HIS A 28 -12.95 -14.99 3.02
N SER A 29 -13.78 -13.99 2.71
CA SER A 29 -15.07 -14.25 2.03
C SER A 29 -14.92 -14.92 0.67
N PHE A 30 -13.77 -14.70 0.00
CA PHE A 30 -13.52 -15.21 -1.33
C PHE A 30 -12.84 -16.58 -1.34
N PHE A 31 -11.82 -16.78 -0.49
CA PHE A 31 -10.95 -17.96 -0.47
C PHE A 31 -11.20 -18.90 0.71
N GLY A 32 -11.89 -18.47 1.76
CA GLY A 32 -12.15 -19.27 2.95
C GLY A 32 -10.91 -19.53 3.82
N ASP A 33 -9.88 -18.69 3.70
CA ASP A 33 -8.65 -18.76 4.50
C ASP A 33 -8.86 -18.30 5.95
N ASP A 34 -7.88 -18.35 6.85
CA ASP A 34 -8.11 -17.97 8.24
C ASP A 34 -8.40 -16.47 8.38
N LYS A 35 -9.46 -16.13 9.13
CA LYS A 35 -9.82 -14.73 9.41
C LYS A 35 -8.91 -14.16 10.48
N GLU A 36 -7.90 -13.42 10.06
CA GLU A 36 -7.03 -12.67 10.96
C GLU A 36 -7.49 -11.21 11.06
N GLN A 37 -7.59 -10.72 12.30
CA GLN A 37 -7.96 -9.35 12.63
C GLN A 37 -6.85 -8.75 13.48
N LEU A 38 -6.44 -7.54 13.10
CA LEU A 38 -5.44 -6.75 13.80
C LEU A 38 -6.11 -5.64 14.61
N GLU A 39 -5.61 -5.41 15.81
CA GLU A 39 -5.95 -4.26 16.65
C GLU A 39 -4.87 -3.19 16.48
N ALA A 40 -5.25 -1.94 16.23
CA ALA A 40 -4.30 -0.84 16.26
C ALA A 40 -4.05 -0.41 17.71
N SER A 41 -2.80 -0.14 18.05
CA SER A 41 -2.43 0.44 19.34
C SER A 41 -2.26 1.96 19.29
N GLY A 42 -2.16 2.54 18.10
CA GLY A 42 -1.82 3.95 17.90
C GLY A 42 -3.00 4.78 17.40
N GLU A 43 -3.13 5.99 17.93
CA GLU A 43 -3.96 7.03 17.33
C GLU A 43 -3.28 7.52 16.04
N ALA A 44 -4.09 7.77 15.00
CA ALA A 44 -3.60 8.36 13.76
C ALA A 44 -3.17 9.81 14.01
N VAL A 45 -1.91 10.15 13.71
CA VAL A 45 -1.45 11.53 13.84
C VAL A 45 -1.89 12.38 12.63
N LYS A 46 -2.17 11.77 11.46
CA LYS A 46 -2.56 12.47 10.22
C LYS A 46 -3.47 11.63 9.31
N PRO A 47 -4.34 12.27 8.50
CA PRO A 47 -5.28 11.59 7.62
C PRO A 47 -4.61 10.97 6.37
N ILE A 48 -5.19 9.86 5.89
CA ILE A 48 -4.92 9.31 4.56
C ILE A 48 -5.51 10.27 3.52
N GLY A 49 -4.71 10.64 2.51
CA GLY A 49 -5.14 11.57 1.48
C GLY A 49 -4.47 11.32 0.13
N THR A 50 -5.00 11.94 -0.91
CA THR A 50 -4.42 11.93 -2.25
C THR A 50 -3.55 13.16 -2.46
N LEU A 51 -2.31 12.95 -2.87
CA LEU A 51 -1.42 14.02 -3.30
C LEU A 51 -1.47 14.11 -4.83
N LYS A 52 -1.89 15.26 -5.39
CA LYS A 52 -1.72 15.49 -6.83
C LYS A 52 -0.27 15.89 -7.08
N TYR A 53 0.36 15.29 -8.07
CA TYR A 53 1.70 15.69 -8.48
C TYR A 53 1.72 17.18 -8.85
N SER A 54 2.74 17.90 -8.38
CA SER A 54 3.05 19.26 -8.80
C SER A 54 4.56 19.47 -8.79
N THR A 55 5.06 20.41 -9.59
CA THR A 55 6.48 20.81 -9.59
C THR A 55 6.95 21.22 -8.20
N LYS A 56 6.10 21.90 -7.42
CA LYS A 56 6.40 22.25 -6.02
C LYS A 56 6.68 21.03 -5.14
N ILE A 57 5.88 19.98 -5.28
CA ILE A 57 6.06 18.73 -4.51
C ILE A 57 7.37 18.04 -4.91
N HIS A 58 7.70 18.05 -6.21
CA HIS A 58 8.98 17.53 -6.69
C HIS A 58 10.17 18.30 -6.11
N ASP A 59 10.09 19.63 -6.09
CA ASP A 59 11.15 20.50 -5.57
C ASP A 59 11.31 20.35 -4.04
N ASP A 60 10.20 20.22 -3.31
CA ASP A 60 10.19 19.94 -1.87
C ASP A 60 10.91 18.60 -1.55
N PHE A 61 10.79 17.59 -2.42
CA PHE A 61 11.48 16.29 -2.27
C PHE A 61 12.98 16.34 -2.63
N SER A 62 13.40 17.23 -3.51
CA SER A 62 14.80 17.33 -3.93
C SER A 62 15.71 18.01 -2.90
N ASP A 63 15.15 18.87 -2.03
CA ASP A 63 15.95 19.83 -1.24
C ASP A 63 16.23 19.43 0.21
N SER A 64 15.83 18.26 0.70
CA SER A 64 15.98 17.99 2.14
C SER A 64 16.43 16.57 2.50
N SER A 65 17.67 16.51 3.00
CA SER A 65 18.23 15.40 3.77
C SER A 65 17.33 14.96 4.94
N ASN A 66 16.53 15.88 5.49
CA ASN A 66 15.56 15.61 6.55
C ASN A 66 14.36 14.77 6.09
N LEU A 67 13.95 14.82 4.82
CA LEU A 67 12.83 14.00 4.32
C LEU A 67 13.18 12.51 4.30
N ALA A 68 14.46 12.16 4.12
CA ALA A 68 14.87 10.75 4.11
C ALA A 68 14.69 10.05 5.45
N VAL A 69 14.64 10.81 6.55
CA VAL A 69 14.41 10.25 7.88
C VAL A 69 12.94 9.88 8.07
N THR A 70 12.02 10.68 7.56
CA THR A 70 10.59 10.60 7.88
C THR A 70 9.70 10.08 6.75
N VAL A 71 10.16 10.13 5.50
CA VAL A 71 9.38 9.78 4.31
C VAL A 71 9.93 8.55 3.60
N MET A 72 9.03 7.72 3.10
CA MET A 72 9.30 6.66 2.14
C MET A 72 8.32 6.72 0.98
N ILE A 73 8.84 6.62 -0.24
CA ILE A 73 8.06 6.50 -1.47
C ILE A 73 8.04 5.02 -1.85
N ILE A 74 6.84 4.44 -1.94
CA ILE A 74 6.64 3.06 -2.35
C ILE A 74 6.06 3.05 -3.76
N VAL A 75 6.69 2.30 -4.65
CA VAL A 75 6.29 2.06 -6.03
C VAL A 75 5.95 0.59 -6.24
N ALA A 76 5.31 0.27 -7.36
CA ALA A 76 4.77 -1.06 -7.63
C ALA A 76 5.84 -2.17 -7.53
N ASP A 77 6.94 -2.04 -8.26
CA ASP A 77 7.98 -3.05 -8.34
C ASP A 77 9.38 -2.45 -8.54
N GLU A 78 10.37 -3.33 -8.67
CA GLU A 78 11.76 -2.96 -8.87
C GLU A 78 12.05 -2.34 -10.23
N ALA A 79 11.31 -2.72 -11.28
CA ALA A 79 11.47 -2.14 -12.60
C ALA A 79 11.00 -0.68 -12.60
N GLU A 80 9.86 -0.42 -11.97
CA GLU A 80 9.32 0.93 -11.82
C GLU A 80 10.22 1.79 -10.90
N ARG A 81 10.77 1.20 -9.82
CA ARG A 81 11.77 1.88 -8.99
C ARG A 81 12.99 2.29 -9.82
N ALA A 82 13.54 1.36 -10.61
CA ALA A 82 14.71 1.64 -11.44
C ALA A 82 14.43 2.74 -12.47
N ARG A 83 13.26 2.71 -13.11
CA ARG A 83 12.83 3.73 -14.08
C ARG A 83 12.68 5.11 -13.43
N LEU A 84 11.98 5.20 -12.30
CA LEU A 84 11.70 6.48 -11.64
C LEU A 84 12.94 7.10 -10.97
N THR A 85 13.94 6.28 -10.63
CA THR A 85 15.19 6.72 -9.99
C THR A 85 16.37 6.82 -10.96
N HIS A 86 16.13 6.58 -12.25
CA HIS A 86 17.17 6.64 -13.28
C HIS A 86 17.87 8.01 -13.29
N LYS A 87 19.20 8.02 -13.38
CA LYS A 87 20.01 9.23 -13.13
C LYS A 87 19.77 10.35 -14.12
N GLU A 88 19.38 10.03 -15.35
CA GLU A 88 19.26 11.00 -16.45
C GLU A 88 17.88 11.67 -16.45
N ASP A 89 16.81 10.89 -16.35
CA ASP A 89 15.43 11.30 -16.62
C ASP A 89 14.42 10.86 -15.54
N GLY A 90 14.87 10.19 -14.49
CA GLY A 90 14.01 9.74 -13.40
C GLY A 90 13.42 10.91 -12.61
N ILE A 91 12.10 10.92 -12.43
CA ILE A 91 11.36 11.92 -11.65
C ILE A 91 11.77 11.94 -10.15
N PHE A 92 12.36 10.85 -9.66
CA PHE A 92 12.89 10.72 -8.30
C PHE A 92 14.41 10.52 -8.29
N ARG A 93 15.14 10.94 -9.34
CA ARG A 93 16.61 10.79 -9.41
C ARG A 93 17.32 11.40 -8.20
N HIS A 94 16.82 12.52 -7.69
CA HIS A 94 17.40 13.29 -6.58
C HIS A 94 17.09 12.71 -5.20
N CYS A 95 16.11 11.81 -5.11
CA CYS A 95 15.65 11.20 -3.86
C CYS A 95 15.58 9.67 -3.97
N SER A 96 16.42 9.08 -4.81
CA SER A 96 16.46 7.63 -5.08
C SER A 96 16.63 6.77 -3.82
N ASN A 97 17.28 7.31 -2.78
CA ASN A 97 17.50 6.65 -1.50
C ASN A 97 16.23 6.45 -0.64
N ILE A 98 15.12 7.12 -0.99
CA ILE A 98 13.85 7.01 -0.27
C ILE A 98 12.76 6.31 -1.10
N VAL A 99 13.09 5.83 -2.31
CA VAL A 99 12.18 5.11 -3.20
C VAL A 99 12.41 3.60 -3.07
N PHE A 100 11.35 2.87 -2.77
CA PHE A 100 11.38 1.43 -2.57
C PHE A 100 10.26 0.76 -3.38
N SER A 101 10.50 -0.44 -3.89
CA SER A 101 9.40 -1.29 -4.32
C SER A 101 8.59 -1.79 -3.11
N ILE A 102 7.38 -2.30 -3.34
CA ILE A 102 6.58 -2.97 -2.29
C ILE A 102 7.41 -4.05 -1.57
N HIS A 103 8.16 -4.85 -2.34
CA HIS A 103 8.99 -5.91 -1.78
C HIS A 103 10.20 -5.35 -1.03
N GLY A 104 10.84 -4.32 -1.57
CA GLY A 104 11.97 -3.63 -0.94
C GLY A 104 11.59 -2.89 0.35
N SER A 105 10.34 -2.48 0.51
CA SER A 105 9.86 -1.82 1.73
C SER A 105 9.49 -2.78 2.86
N LYS A 106 9.53 -4.10 2.63
CA LYS A 106 9.09 -5.08 3.63
C LYS A 106 9.95 -5.03 4.90
N GLY A 107 9.29 -4.84 6.04
CA GLY A 107 9.95 -4.76 7.34
C GLY A 107 10.47 -3.38 7.70
N LEU A 108 10.38 -2.40 6.79
CA LEU A 108 10.75 -1.02 7.04
C LEU A 108 9.57 -0.21 7.59
N GLU A 109 9.91 0.89 8.26
CA GLU A 109 8.97 1.79 8.92
C GLU A 109 9.37 3.24 8.68
N LYS A 110 8.38 4.09 8.44
CA LYS A 110 8.52 5.55 8.32
C LYS A 110 7.24 6.23 8.77
N ASP A 111 7.39 7.46 9.23
CA ASP A 111 6.28 8.29 9.69
C ASP A 111 5.32 8.65 8.55
N THR A 112 5.86 8.80 7.34
CA THR A 112 5.09 9.15 6.13
C THR A 112 5.40 8.19 5.00
N ILE A 113 4.34 7.61 4.43
CA ILE A 113 4.41 6.75 3.26
C ILE A 113 3.69 7.43 2.09
N ILE A 114 4.34 7.46 0.94
CA ILE A 114 3.77 7.94 -0.32
C ILE A 114 3.68 6.76 -1.26
N LEU A 115 2.46 6.40 -1.66
CA LEU A 115 2.22 5.41 -2.70
C LEU A 115 2.18 6.12 -4.05
N TYR A 116 3.17 5.89 -4.91
CA TYR A 116 3.29 6.54 -6.21
C TYR A 116 2.95 5.60 -7.36
N GLY A 117 2.09 6.04 -8.29
CA GLY A 117 1.75 5.30 -9.51
C GLY A 117 1.12 3.91 -9.28
N PHE A 118 0.69 3.61 -8.05
CA PHE A 118 0.31 2.26 -7.66
C PHE A 118 -0.94 1.77 -8.40
N PHE A 119 -1.99 2.60 -8.46
CA PHE A 119 -3.25 2.24 -9.10
C PHE A 119 -3.16 2.18 -10.62
N GLU A 120 -2.26 2.94 -11.23
CA GLU A 120 -2.00 2.89 -12.68
C GLU A 120 -1.38 1.54 -13.06
N ASN A 121 -0.46 1.03 -12.24
CA ASN A 121 0.21 -0.25 -12.47
C ASN A 121 -0.68 -1.47 -12.21
N TYR A 122 -1.58 -1.41 -11.22
CA TYR A 122 -2.41 -2.56 -10.83
C TYR A 122 -3.90 -2.45 -11.21
N GLY A 123 -4.34 -1.34 -11.81
CA GLY A 123 -5.77 -1.08 -12.06
C GLY A 123 -6.45 -2.14 -12.92
N VAL A 124 -5.74 -2.68 -13.92
CA VAL A 124 -6.23 -3.76 -14.78
C VAL A 124 -6.46 -5.05 -13.98
N ASP A 125 -5.55 -5.38 -13.07
CA ASP A 125 -5.64 -6.60 -12.27
C ASP A 125 -6.72 -6.48 -11.19
N PHE A 126 -6.89 -5.31 -10.57
CA PHE A 126 -8.01 -5.03 -9.69
C PHE A 126 -9.36 -5.18 -10.41
N SER A 127 -9.45 -4.71 -11.65
CA SER A 127 -10.67 -4.83 -12.46
C SER A 127 -11.03 -6.30 -12.74
N LYS A 128 -10.04 -7.11 -13.16
CA LYS A 128 -10.23 -8.55 -13.40
C LYS A 128 -10.68 -9.31 -12.14
N ILE A 129 -10.14 -8.94 -10.98
CA ILE A 129 -10.52 -9.54 -9.69
C ILE A 129 -11.97 -9.15 -9.33
N GLY A 130 -12.35 -7.88 -9.54
CA GLY A 130 -13.71 -7.38 -9.35
C GLY A 130 -14.74 -8.10 -10.23
N ASP A 131 -14.41 -8.31 -11.50
CA ASP A 131 -15.30 -9.00 -12.44
C ASP A 131 -15.56 -10.46 -12.04
N LYS A 132 -14.50 -11.18 -11.62
CA LYS A 132 -14.62 -12.55 -11.10
C LYS A 132 -15.51 -12.61 -9.85
N TYR A 133 -15.44 -11.60 -8.98
CA TYR A 133 -16.28 -11.51 -7.80
C TYR A 133 -17.76 -11.36 -8.17
N HIS A 134 -18.09 -10.46 -9.11
CA HIS A 134 -19.47 -10.27 -9.55
C HIS A 134 -20.06 -11.52 -10.21
N GLN A 135 -19.27 -12.25 -11.01
CA GLN A 135 -19.71 -13.51 -11.61
C GLN A 135 -19.99 -14.59 -10.55
N LYS A 136 -19.09 -14.77 -9.57
CA LYS A 136 -19.24 -15.77 -8.50
C LYS A 136 -20.48 -15.51 -7.61
N ASN A 137 -20.78 -14.25 -7.32
CA ASN A 137 -21.97 -13.90 -6.53
C ASN A 137 -23.28 -13.99 -7.33
N LYS A 138 -23.27 -13.67 -8.62
CA LYS A 138 -24.43 -13.92 -9.50
C LYS A 138 -24.75 -15.42 -9.55
N ALA A 139 -23.74 -16.27 -9.70
CA ALA A 139 -23.92 -17.73 -9.72
C ALA A 139 -24.47 -18.27 -8.39
N LYS A 140 -23.98 -17.76 -7.23
CA LYS A 140 -24.51 -18.14 -5.90
C LYS A 140 -25.95 -17.67 -5.67
N ALA A 141 -26.35 -16.52 -6.23
CA ALA A 141 -27.71 -16.00 -6.11
C ALA A 141 -28.71 -16.81 -6.96
N GLN A 142 -28.30 -17.27 -8.14
CA GLN A 142 -29.13 -18.08 -9.04
C GLN A 142 -29.34 -19.51 -8.55
N HIS A 143 -28.37 -20.10 -7.83
CA HIS A 143 -28.50 -21.45 -7.27
C HIS A 143 -29.34 -21.55 -5.98
N ARG A 144 -29.85 -20.42 -5.47
CA ARG A 144 -30.69 -20.32 -4.27
C ARG A 144 -32.17 -20.06 -4.59
N LEU A 145 -32.53 -19.98 -5.88
CA LEU A 145 -33.89 -19.92 -6.41
C LEU A 145 -34.25 -21.30 -6.98
#